data_AF-A0A2G9NVU4-F1
#
_entry.id   AF-A0A2G9NVU4-F1
#
_cell.length_a   1.000
_cell.length_b   1.000
_cell.length_c   1.000
_cell.angle_alpha   90.00
_cell.angle_beta   90.00
_cell.angle_gamma   90.00
#
_symmetry.space_group_name_H-M   'P 1'
#
loop_
_entity.id
_entity.type
_entity.pdbx_description
1 polymer ?
#
loop_
_entity_poly.entity_id
_entity_poly.type
_entity_poly.pdbx_seq_one_letter_code
_entity_poly.pdbx_strand_id
1 'polypeptide(L)'
;MGNLSRRHFLKTSLALPFLAYSNRADAKNWVWNHSRSWDEKEVAKYSSWIENIYDFKRNGTSKQKMAKINRIFSDDEMNLLNQENFLENGNPQLSERNLNLLDSQNHCGSFPKLLFNYYSYRRGLPASITKIKMERGGDIRYSFGNHPVKIVHSASFAGDFSDWIVKGMAGEDEGYNFVSGNFRTNPFLEDTDSVPIKISRNFLIPGTMAYNANGHCLVVGKVDDSGEVHFLDSHPDRSITFNQTLSALSYVNSVDSMDGDFRTAYDGFRSLRFSKIDNEGVRYFTNEEMKKFGFSVEQYLTMAEIKSLRNLGGLEINGKKVNSFPQFVRARLQRSVEEPLSFLEIATSELGHMFRERASFIQEAWKDVLENGPIVFPNDSSSENIYQANGRWEMWSSPSSDIDRKNKYNYVATRLEEMINGFPNLSGINYSKFNSKEELVENLLKYKERLFDLEVLHYFSSSGKDFGLDLNDVEKRLFDLSFNPNHPPELRWGAPENSYERAGMKLINVPLNDGRNLNLLKSYELEKGLRFVSERQTGSTSLNPKDNPVKPPFDLIETRLKNLV
;
A
#
# COMPACT_ATOMS: atom_id res chain seq x y z
N MET A 1 55.50 -53.51 49.72
CA MET A 1 54.40 -54.49 49.86
C MET A 1 53.29 -54.09 48.91
N GLY A 2 53.29 -54.67 47.72
CA GLY A 2 52.20 -54.52 46.79
C GLY A 2 52.03 -55.85 46.11
N ASN A 3 50.86 -56.47 46.29
CA ASN A 3 50.16 -57.18 45.22
C ASN A 3 48.87 -57.86 45.70
N LEU A 4 47.88 -57.76 44.81
CA LEU A 4 46.75 -58.67 44.58
C LEU A 4 45.53 -58.50 45.49
N SER A 5 44.36 -58.05 45.01
CA SER A 5 43.47 -58.55 43.93
C SER A 5 42.49 -59.64 44.38
N ARG A 6 41.18 -59.32 44.31
CA ARG A 6 40.05 -60.11 43.72
C ARG A 6 38.71 -59.47 44.16
N ARG A 7 38.02 -58.73 43.28
CA ARG A 7 36.95 -59.14 42.32
C ARG A 7 35.61 -59.58 42.93
N HIS A 8 34.57 -58.75 42.80
CA HIS A 8 33.25 -59.02 42.14
C HIS A 8 32.36 -57.75 42.22
N PHE A 9 32.04 -57.03 41.11
CA PHE A 9 30.82 -57.12 40.26
C PHE A 9 29.52 -57.20 41.09
N LEU A 10 28.51 -56.30 41.04
CA LEU A 10 27.74 -55.63 39.97
C LEU A 10 26.84 -54.58 40.69
N LYS A 11 26.60 -53.33 40.27
CA LYS A 11 25.69 -52.87 39.20
C LYS A 11 25.48 -51.35 39.43
N THR A 12 25.75 -50.52 38.42
CA THR A 12 24.92 -49.39 37.92
C THR A 12 25.78 -48.53 37.00
N SER A 13 25.47 -48.56 35.71
CA SER A 13 26.13 -47.76 34.67
C SER A 13 25.66 -46.31 34.75
N LEU A 14 26.45 -45.44 35.40
CA LEU A 14 26.49 -44.03 35.06
C LEU A 14 27.41 -43.88 33.84
N ALA A 15 26.81 -43.61 32.68
CA ALA A 15 27.54 -43.19 31.51
C ALA A 15 28.18 -41.81 31.79
N LEU A 16 29.51 -41.75 31.67
CA LEU A 16 30.27 -40.51 31.59
C LEU A 16 29.75 -39.65 30.42
N PRO A 17 29.80 -38.31 30.54
CA PRO A 17 29.43 -37.44 29.45
C PRO A 17 30.44 -37.63 28.33
N PHE A 18 29.95 -38.03 27.16
CA PHE A 18 30.67 -37.78 25.93
C PHE A 18 30.88 -36.27 25.85
N LEU A 19 32.14 -35.84 25.85
CA LEU A 19 32.54 -34.53 25.37
C LEU A 19 31.91 -34.36 23.99
N ALA A 20 30.81 -33.61 23.95
CA ALA A 20 30.33 -33.02 22.72
C ALA A 20 31.46 -32.11 22.25
N TYR A 21 32.13 -32.53 21.18
CA TYR A 21 32.88 -31.64 20.32
C TYR A 21 31.97 -30.45 20.04
N SER A 22 32.26 -29.32 20.68
CA SER A 22 31.66 -28.06 20.30
C SER A 22 32.18 -27.77 18.90
N ASN A 23 31.33 -27.98 17.90
CA ASN A 23 31.52 -27.34 16.60
C ASN A 23 31.27 -25.83 16.77
N ARG A 24 32.14 -25.16 17.52
CA ARG A 24 32.49 -23.76 17.27
C ARG A 24 33.54 -23.77 16.16
N ALA A 25 33.11 -24.16 14.97
CA ALA A 25 33.81 -23.85 13.74
C ALA A 25 33.10 -22.63 13.15
N ASP A 26 33.81 -21.50 13.18
CA ASP A 26 33.48 -20.19 12.61
C ASP A 26 32.16 -19.56 13.07
N ALA A 27 32.18 -18.90 14.23
CA ALA A 27 31.15 -17.93 14.58
C ALA A 27 31.22 -16.75 13.59
N LYS A 28 30.54 -16.89 12.45
CA LYS A 28 30.38 -15.80 11.50
C LYS A 28 29.63 -14.66 12.20
N ASN A 29 30.15 -13.44 12.11
CA ASN A 29 29.58 -12.21 12.67
C ASN A 29 28.27 -11.82 11.96
N TRP A 30 27.23 -12.63 12.11
CA TRP A 30 25.95 -12.50 11.41
C TRP A 30 24.83 -12.19 12.38
N VAL A 31 23.79 -11.51 11.89
CA VAL A 31 22.64 -11.10 12.70
C VAL A 31 21.65 -12.26 12.92
N TRP A 32 21.65 -13.25 12.02
CA TRP A 32 20.94 -14.51 12.17
C TRP A 32 21.65 -15.62 11.40
N ASN A 33 21.25 -16.87 11.64
CA ASN A 33 21.78 -18.00 10.89
C ASN A 33 21.23 -18.02 9.47
N HIS A 34 22.11 -17.98 8.47
CA HIS A 34 21.74 -18.14 7.06
C HIS A 34 21.84 -19.62 6.65
N SER A 35 20.72 -20.20 6.27
CA SER A 35 20.62 -21.61 5.84
C SER A 35 20.09 -21.77 4.41
N ARG A 36 19.66 -20.67 3.78
CA ARG A 36 19.04 -20.66 2.45
C ARG A 36 19.55 -19.52 1.58
N SER A 37 19.24 -19.61 0.29
CA SER A 37 19.49 -18.56 -0.70
C SER A 37 18.18 -18.20 -1.39
N TRP A 38 18.09 -16.96 -1.89
CA TRP A 38 16.98 -16.56 -2.73
C TRP A 38 17.06 -17.24 -4.10
N ASP A 39 16.03 -18.01 -4.41
CA ASP A 39 15.79 -18.64 -5.72
C ASP A 39 14.29 -18.56 -6.07
N GLU A 40 13.90 -19.04 -7.25
CA GLU A 40 12.51 -18.96 -7.72
C GLU A 40 11.54 -19.73 -6.81
N LYS A 41 11.99 -20.83 -6.18
CA LYS A 41 11.16 -21.62 -5.26
C LYS A 41 10.90 -20.85 -3.97
N GLU A 42 11.93 -20.20 -3.43
CA GLU A 42 11.79 -19.39 -2.22
C GLU A 42 10.97 -18.12 -2.49
N VAL A 43 11.09 -17.51 -3.67
CA VAL A 43 10.22 -16.39 -4.08
C VAL A 43 8.76 -16.84 -4.21
N ALA A 44 8.49 -18.00 -4.81
CA ALA A 44 7.13 -18.56 -4.86
C ALA A 44 6.57 -18.82 -3.46
N LYS A 45 7.41 -19.33 -2.54
CA LYS A 45 7.03 -19.58 -1.15
C LYS A 45 6.75 -18.29 -0.37
N TYR A 46 7.56 -17.25 -0.55
CA TYR A 46 7.30 -15.90 -0.03
C TYR A 46 5.96 -15.37 -0.54
N SER A 47 5.68 -15.57 -1.83
CA SER A 47 4.43 -15.15 -2.44
C SER A 47 3.21 -15.84 -1.80
N SER A 48 3.25 -17.17 -1.65
CA SER A 48 2.17 -17.91 -0.97
C SER A 48 1.96 -17.48 0.48
N TRP A 49 3.03 -17.12 1.19
CA TRP A 49 2.93 -16.59 2.55
C TRP A 49 2.21 -15.24 2.60
N ILE A 50 2.51 -14.32 1.67
CA ILE A 50 1.84 -13.02 1.58
C ILE A 50 0.37 -13.19 1.15
N GLU A 51 0.09 -14.06 0.18
CA GLU A 51 -1.29 -14.32 -0.27
C GLU A 51 -2.15 -14.88 0.86
N ASN A 52 -1.60 -15.77 1.70
CA ASN A 52 -2.30 -16.28 2.88
C ASN A 52 -2.66 -15.14 3.87
N ILE A 53 -1.71 -14.24 4.14
CA ILE A 53 -1.99 -13.06 4.98
C ILE A 53 -3.13 -12.24 4.36
N TYR A 54 -3.08 -11.99 3.06
CA TYR A 54 -4.12 -11.25 2.35
C TYR A 54 -5.50 -11.92 2.45
N ASP A 55 -5.57 -13.23 2.23
CA ASP A 55 -6.83 -13.97 2.28
C ASP A 55 -7.48 -13.90 3.68
N PHE A 56 -6.70 -13.97 4.76
CA PHE A 56 -7.22 -13.76 6.12
C PHE A 56 -7.57 -12.31 6.41
N LYS A 57 -6.80 -11.34 5.91
CA LYS A 57 -7.14 -9.92 6.03
C LYS A 57 -8.48 -9.62 5.34
N ARG A 58 -8.76 -10.23 4.18
CA ARG A 58 -10.00 -10.03 3.43
C ARG A 58 -11.18 -10.84 3.95
N ASN A 59 -10.97 -12.13 4.21
CA ASN A 59 -12.06 -13.10 4.43
C ASN A 59 -12.08 -13.72 5.83
N GLY A 60 -11.08 -13.45 6.66
CA GLY A 60 -10.98 -14.02 8.01
C GLY A 60 -11.99 -13.43 9.00
N THR A 61 -11.82 -13.80 10.27
CA THR A 61 -12.61 -13.25 11.39
C THR A 61 -12.37 -11.74 11.54
N SER A 62 -13.28 -11.02 12.21
CA SER A 62 -13.10 -9.58 12.46
C SER A 62 -11.75 -9.24 13.11
N LYS A 63 -11.23 -10.12 13.97
CA LYS A 63 -9.90 -9.98 14.58
C LYS A 63 -8.77 -10.09 13.55
N GLN A 64 -8.85 -11.05 12.63
CA GLN A 64 -7.87 -11.21 11.55
C GLN A 64 -7.94 -10.03 10.58
N LYS A 65 -9.15 -9.58 10.19
CA LYS A 65 -9.33 -8.39 9.35
C LYS A 65 -8.74 -7.13 9.99
N MET A 66 -8.81 -6.99 11.31
CA MET A 66 -8.24 -5.85 12.05
C MET A 66 -6.78 -6.05 12.50
N ALA A 67 -6.16 -7.21 12.23
CA ALA A 67 -4.83 -7.54 12.74
C ALA A 67 -3.75 -6.58 12.21
N LYS A 68 -2.90 -6.07 13.11
CA LYS A 68 -1.64 -5.36 12.80
C LYS A 68 -0.47 -6.34 12.72
N ILE A 69 0.74 -5.88 12.41
CA ILE A 69 1.92 -6.74 12.18
C ILE A 69 2.13 -7.75 13.32
N ASN A 70 2.10 -7.29 14.57
CA ASN A 70 2.35 -8.16 15.72
C ASN A 70 1.35 -9.31 15.83
N ARG A 71 0.06 -9.05 15.57
CA ARG A 71 -0.97 -10.08 15.54
C ARG A 71 -0.86 -10.96 14.30
N ILE A 72 -0.60 -10.39 13.12
CA ILE A 72 -0.40 -11.17 11.89
C ILE A 72 0.70 -12.20 12.10
N PHE A 73 1.85 -11.82 12.69
CA PHE A 73 2.99 -12.72 12.86
C PHE A 73 2.84 -13.71 14.02
N SER A 74 2.00 -13.43 15.01
CA SER A 74 1.74 -14.34 16.13
C SER A 74 0.53 -15.25 15.91
N ASP A 75 -0.27 -15.03 14.87
CA ASP A 75 -1.44 -15.84 14.53
C ASP A 75 -1.04 -17.01 13.61
N ASP A 76 -1.27 -18.25 14.05
CA ASP A 76 -0.82 -19.47 13.37
C ASP A 76 -1.56 -19.77 12.06
N GLU A 77 -2.73 -19.17 11.86
CA GLU A 77 -3.48 -19.28 10.61
C GLU A 77 -2.97 -18.25 9.59
N MET A 78 -2.76 -17.01 10.03
CA MET A 78 -2.29 -15.94 9.15
C MET A 78 -0.81 -16.12 8.76
N ASN A 79 0.02 -16.56 9.70
CA ASN A 79 1.46 -16.69 9.51
C ASN A 79 1.87 -18.15 9.31
N LEU A 80 1.91 -18.59 8.05
CA LEU A 80 2.36 -19.93 7.71
C LEU A 80 3.77 -20.25 8.25
N LEU A 81 4.63 -19.26 8.49
CA LEU A 81 5.95 -19.49 9.09
C LEU A 81 5.88 -20.02 10.53
N ASN A 82 4.74 -19.99 11.21
CA ASN A 82 4.58 -20.64 12.52
C ASN A 82 4.38 -22.16 12.40
N GLN A 83 4.06 -22.65 11.21
CA GLN A 83 3.83 -24.06 10.95
C GLN A 83 5.15 -24.74 10.58
N GLU A 84 5.51 -25.83 11.26
CA GLU A 84 6.80 -26.52 11.04
C GLU A 84 6.98 -27.03 9.60
N ASN A 85 5.90 -27.49 8.96
CA ASN A 85 5.93 -27.96 7.57
C ASN A 85 6.24 -26.84 6.57
N PHE A 86 5.78 -25.63 6.83
CA PHE A 86 6.05 -24.47 5.98
C PHE A 86 7.39 -23.82 6.35
N LEU A 87 7.73 -23.70 7.63
CA LEU A 87 9.01 -23.14 8.07
C LEU A 87 10.20 -24.05 7.77
N GLU A 88 10.02 -25.37 7.87
CA GLU A 88 11.07 -26.39 7.85
C GLU A 88 12.19 -26.02 8.85
N ASN A 89 13.47 -26.15 8.46
CA ASN A 89 14.61 -25.69 9.26
C ASN A 89 14.76 -24.16 9.16
N GLY A 90 14.11 -23.40 10.04
CA GLY A 90 14.15 -21.94 10.08
C GLY A 90 14.69 -21.36 11.39
N ASN A 91 14.85 -20.04 11.44
CA ASN A 91 15.12 -19.34 12.69
C ASN A 91 13.84 -19.30 13.56
N PRO A 92 14.00 -19.25 14.90
CA PRO A 92 12.86 -19.25 15.81
C PRO A 92 11.96 -18.03 15.60
N GLN A 93 10.74 -18.10 16.13
CA GLN A 93 9.85 -16.95 16.16
C GLN A 93 10.48 -15.80 16.98
N LEU A 94 10.19 -14.56 16.58
CA LEU A 94 10.60 -13.37 17.31
C LEU A 94 9.90 -13.29 18.67
N SER A 95 10.59 -12.73 19.66
CA SER A 95 9.97 -12.39 20.94
C SER A 95 8.87 -11.34 20.75
N GLU A 96 7.93 -11.29 21.68
CA GLU A 96 6.85 -10.28 21.69
C GLU A 96 7.40 -8.84 21.61
N ARG A 97 8.52 -8.58 22.31
CA ARG A 97 9.24 -7.30 22.24
C ARG A 97 9.65 -6.94 20.80
N ASN A 98 10.18 -7.90 20.05
CA ASN A 98 10.63 -7.67 18.68
C ASN A 98 9.46 -7.56 17.70
N LEU A 99 8.35 -8.28 17.94
CA LEU A 99 7.11 -8.09 17.19
C LEU A 99 6.52 -6.69 17.40
N ASN A 100 6.53 -6.20 18.64
CA ASN A 100 6.08 -4.85 18.97
C ASN A 100 7.01 -3.77 18.39
N LEU A 101 8.32 -4.04 18.30
CA LEU A 101 9.25 -3.18 17.56
C LEU A 101 8.85 -3.07 16.09
N LEU A 102 8.58 -4.19 15.41
CA LEU A 102 8.14 -4.17 14.01
C LEU A 102 6.84 -3.40 13.83
N ASP A 103 5.85 -3.62 14.71
CA ASP A 103 4.60 -2.87 14.69
C ASP A 103 4.84 -1.36 14.88
N SER A 104 5.76 -0.96 15.77
CA SER A 104 6.07 0.45 16.00
C SER A 104 6.67 1.16 14.79
N GLN A 105 7.37 0.42 13.93
CA GLN A 105 7.99 0.92 12.70
C GLN A 105 7.06 0.83 11.49
N ASN A 106 5.86 0.24 11.64
CA ASN A 106 4.98 -0.08 10.52
C ASN A 106 4.25 1.15 9.99
N HIS A 107 4.43 1.42 8.70
CA HIS A 107 3.66 2.36 7.89
C HIS A 107 3.83 1.96 6.40
N CYS A 108 3.10 2.58 5.47
CA CYS A 108 3.10 2.18 4.06
C CYS A 108 4.52 1.99 3.50
N GLY A 109 5.42 2.96 3.72
CA GLY A 109 6.80 2.92 3.25
C GLY A 109 7.67 1.80 3.83
N SER A 110 7.52 1.45 5.12
CA SER A 110 8.34 0.41 5.75
C SER A 110 7.75 -0.99 5.59
N PHE A 111 6.43 -1.11 5.43
CA PHE A 111 5.68 -2.37 5.45
C PHE A 111 6.22 -3.44 4.48
N PRO A 112 6.48 -3.14 3.18
CA PRO A 112 7.06 -4.13 2.27
C PRO A 112 8.41 -4.68 2.77
N LYS A 113 9.26 -3.81 3.34
CA LYS A 113 10.58 -4.18 3.81
C LYS A 113 10.52 -4.93 5.14
N LEU A 114 9.58 -4.61 6.03
CA LEU A 114 9.37 -5.34 7.28
C LEU A 114 8.92 -6.78 7.02
N LEU A 115 7.98 -6.99 6.08
CA LEU A 115 7.55 -8.32 5.65
C LEU A 115 8.73 -9.13 5.08
N PHE A 116 9.51 -8.52 4.19
CA PHE A 116 10.68 -9.14 3.59
C PHE A 116 11.76 -9.48 4.61
N ASN A 117 12.07 -8.57 5.54
CA ASN A 117 13.07 -8.78 6.58
C ASN A 117 12.63 -9.89 7.55
N TYR A 118 11.35 -9.90 7.95
CA TYR A 118 10.79 -10.94 8.81
C TYR A 118 10.85 -12.32 8.13
N TYR A 119 10.41 -12.41 6.88
CA TYR A 119 10.50 -13.66 6.11
C TYR A 119 11.95 -14.12 5.94
N SER A 120 12.85 -13.19 5.59
CA SER A 120 14.29 -13.48 5.44
C SER A 120 14.89 -14.03 6.71
N TYR A 121 14.57 -13.42 7.85
CA TYR A 121 14.98 -13.92 9.16
C TYR A 121 14.42 -15.33 9.41
N ARG A 122 13.09 -15.52 9.38
CA ARG A 122 12.47 -16.82 9.70
C ARG A 122 12.98 -17.94 8.79
N ARG A 123 13.23 -17.66 7.51
CA ARG A 123 13.72 -18.64 6.52
C ARG A 123 15.25 -18.73 6.42
N GLY A 124 16.00 -17.92 7.17
CA GLY A 124 17.46 -17.95 7.15
C GLY A 124 18.05 -17.51 5.80
N LEU A 125 17.46 -16.48 5.18
CA LEU A 125 17.89 -15.91 3.90
C LEU A 125 18.76 -14.67 4.13
N PRO A 126 19.73 -14.40 3.24
CA PRO A 126 20.48 -13.16 3.30
C PRO A 126 19.58 -11.97 2.92
N ALA A 127 19.75 -10.88 3.65
CA ALA A 127 19.10 -9.60 3.40
C ALA A 127 20.10 -8.45 3.44
N SER A 128 19.76 -7.37 2.74
CA SER A 128 20.51 -6.12 2.67
C SER A 128 19.53 -4.94 2.75
N ILE A 129 19.99 -3.79 3.23
CA ILE A 129 19.27 -2.50 3.22
C ILE A 129 20.20 -1.43 2.69
N THR A 130 19.71 -0.59 1.79
CA THR A 130 20.49 0.49 1.18
C THR A 130 20.19 1.82 1.85
N LYS A 131 21.22 2.55 2.28
CA LYS A 131 21.08 3.99 2.54
C LYS A 131 21.14 4.73 1.21
N ILE A 132 20.15 5.58 0.97
CA ILE A 132 20.08 6.42 -0.23
C ILE A 132 20.40 7.88 0.08
N LYS A 133 20.77 8.62 -0.97
CA LYS A 133 20.83 10.08 -0.98
C LYS A 133 20.06 10.62 -2.17
N MET A 134 19.44 11.79 -2.00
CA MET A 134 18.82 12.54 -3.09
C MET A 134 19.88 13.23 -3.95
N GLU A 135 19.69 13.23 -5.27
CA GLU A 135 20.48 14.06 -6.17
C GLU A 135 19.95 15.50 -6.18
N ARG A 136 18.63 15.68 -6.32
CA ARG A 136 17.94 16.98 -6.29
C ARG A 136 16.54 16.86 -5.68
N GLY A 137 16.10 17.88 -4.96
CA GLY A 137 14.77 17.95 -4.36
C GLY A 137 14.82 18.29 -2.87
N GLY A 138 13.65 18.47 -2.27
CA GLY A 138 13.48 18.71 -0.84
C GLY A 138 13.48 17.39 -0.06
N ASP A 139 12.31 16.87 0.25
CA ASP A 139 12.16 15.62 0.99
C ASP A 139 12.57 14.39 0.14
N ILE A 140 13.43 13.53 0.69
CA ILE A 140 14.00 12.34 0.03
C ILE A 140 12.94 11.30 -0.40
N ARG A 141 11.75 11.33 0.21
CA ARG A 141 10.59 10.51 -0.18
C ARG A 141 10.09 10.91 -1.56
N TYR A 142 10.25 12.18 -1.96
CA TYR A 142 9.68 12.74 -3.19
C TYR A 142 10.73 13.35 -4.12
N SER A 143 12.02 13.19 -3.82
CA SER A 143 13.14 13.74 -4.60
C SER A 143 13.39 13.03 -5.92
N PHE A 144 14.09 13.73 -6.81
CA PHE A 144 14.55 13.21 -8.09
C PHE A 144 15.97 12.66 -7.96
N GLY A 145 16.24 11.51 -8.59
CA GLY A 145 17.58 10.94 -8.68
C GLY A 145 18.10 10.31 -7.39
N ASN A 146 17.25 9.63 -6.62
CA ASN A 146 17.71 8.88 -5.44
C ASN A 146 18.70 7.79 -5.87
N HIS A 147 19.86 7.74 -5.19
CA HIS A 147 20.94 6.80 -5.50
C HIS A 147 21.54 6.20 -4.22
N PRO A 148 22.05 4.96 -4.28
CA PRO A 148 22.67 4.28 -3.14
C PRO A 148 23.97 4.97 -2.71
N VAL A 149 24.22 5.04 -1.41
CA VAL A 149 25.48 5.56 -0.83
C VAL A 149 26.13 4.63 0.20
N LYS A 150 25.37 3.72 0.81
CA LYS A 150 25.87 2.72 1.75
C LYS A 150 24.92 1.52 1.75
N ILE A 151 25.45 0.33 2.02
CA ILE A 151 24.64 -0.89 2.17
C ILE A 151 24.94 -1.51 3.53
N VAL A 152 23.90 -1.97 4.21
CA VAL A 152 23.99 -2.75 5.44
C VAL A 152 23.54 -4.17 5.10
N HIS A 153 24.40 -5.17 5.32
CA HIS A 153 24.06 -6.57 5.09
C HIS A 153 23.82 -7.31 6.40
N SER A 154 22.93 -8.30 6.37
CA SER A 154 22.62 -9.20 7.50
C SER A 154 23.82 -10.04 7.99
N ALA A 155 24.93 -10.00 7.27
CA ALA A 155 26.20 -10.67 7.59
C ALA A 155 27.34 -9.69 7.95
N SER A 156 27.06 -8.38 8.00
CA SER A 156 28.09 -7.35 8.21
C SER A 156 28.41 -7.10 9.69
N PHE A 157 27.60 -7.59 10.62
CA PHE A 157 27.81 -7.39 12.06
C PHE A 157 27.14 -8.50 12.88
N ALA A 158 27.69 -8.75 14.07
CA ALA A 158 27.07 -9.61 15.07
C ALA A 158 25.97 -8.84 15.81
N GLY A 159 24.82 -9.48 16.03
CA GLY A 159 23.68 -8.89 16.71
C GLY A 159 22.47 -9.81 16.65
N ASP A 160 21.30 -9.28 17.03
CA ASP A 160 20.01 -9.95 16.85
C ASP A 160 19.11 -9.21 15.86
N PHE A 161 17.91 -9.74 15.63
CA PHE A 161 16.95 -9.14 14.69
C PHE A 161 16.58 -7.68 15.04
N SER A 162 16.59 -7.31 16.33
CA SER A 162 16.34 -5.92 16.72
C SER A 162 17.48 -5.00 16.32
N ASP A 163 18.74 -5.44 16.47
CA ASP A 163 19.91 -4.73 15.95
C ASP A 163 19.83 -4.55 14.43
N TRP A 164 19.32 -5.56 13.70
CA TRP A 164 19.07 -5.44 12.26
C TRP A 164 18.07 -4.34 11.90
N ILE A 165 16.93 -4.28 12.59
CA ILE A 165 15.93 -3.25 12.31
C ILE A 165 16.47 -1.85 12.66
N VAL A 166 17.15 -1.70 13.80
CA VAL A 166 17.69 -0.41 14.23
C VAL A 166 18.82 0.05 13.29
N LYS A 167 19.85 -0.78 13.09
CA LYS A 167 21.00 -0.39 12.25
C LYS A 167 20.65 -0.34 10.76
N GLY A 168 19.82 -1.26 10.31
CA GLY A 168 19.46 -1.40 8.91
C GLY A 168 18.44 -0.36 8.46
N MET A 169 17.39 -0.10 9.24
CA MET A 169 16.29 0.79 8.84
C MET A 169 16.33 2.15 9.52
N ALA A 170 16.41 2.20 10.86
CA ALA A 170 16.36 3.46 11.61
C ALA A 170 17.66 4.29 11.50
N GLY A 171 18.82 3.64 11.38
CA GLY A 171 20.14 4.26 11.30
C GLY A 171 20.76 4.61 12.66
N GLU A 172 22.09 4.64 12.75
CA GLU A 172 22.86 4.98 13.97
C GLU A 172 23.33 6.46 14.00
N ASP A 173 23.44 7.13 12.84
CA ASP A 173 24.12 8.45 12.67
C ASP A 173 23.15 9.58 12.25
N GLU A 174 22.14 9.90 13.06
CA GLU A 174 21.13 10.96 12.78
C GLU A 174 20.54 10.87 11.35
N GLY A 175 19.64 9.92 11.14
CA GLY A 175 18.83 9.83 9.91
C GLY A 175 18.49 8.40 9.51
N TYR A 176 17.30 8.24 8.93
CA TYR A 176 16.79 6.94 8.47
C TYR A 176 17.68 6.35 7.37
N ASN A 177 18.07 5.09 7.52
CA ASN A 177 18.71 4.33 6.44
C ASN A 177 17.67 3.87 5.39
N PHE A 178 16.41 3.71 5.81
CA PHE A 178 15.34 3.27 4.93
C PHE A 178 14.11 4.17 5.03
N VAL A 179 13.63 4.62 3.87
CA VAL A 179 12.42 5.43 3.69
C VAL A 179 11.70 5.02 2.40
N SER A 180 10.50 5.53 2.14
CA SER A 180 9.76 5.20 0.91
C SER A 180 10.53 5.58 -0.38
N GLY A 181 11.42 6.58 -0.31
CA GLY A 181 12.33 6.95 -1.39
C GLY A 181 13.25 5.81 -1.87
N ASN A 182 13.49 4.77 -1.06
CA ASN A 182 14.26 3.58 -1.44
C ASN A 182 13.59 2.77 -2.57
N PHE A 183 12.28 2.95 -2.77
CA PHE A 183 11.54 2.32 -3.87
C PHE A 183 11.50 3.18 -5.13
N ARG A 184 12.00 4.41 -5.05
CA ARG A 184 11.97 5.36 -6.15
C ARG A 184 13.40 5.71 -6.55
N THR A 185 14.05 4.77 -7.21
CA THR A 185 15.43 4.93 -7.74
C THR A 185 15.43 4.73 -9.25
N ASN A 186 16.47 5.20 -9.92
CA ASN A 186 16.71 4.89 -11.32
C ASN A 186 16.78 3.36 -11.51
N PRO A 187 16.05 2.77 -12.49
CA PRO A 187 16.01 1.34 -12.75
C PRO A 187 17.36 0.65 -12.97
N PHE A 188 18.35 1.37 -13.48
CA PHE A 188 19.64 0.79 -13.86
C PHE A 188 20.73 0.93 -12.80
N LEU A 189 20.46 1.61 -11.69
CA LEU A 189 21.37 1.62 -10.55
C LEU A 189 21.43 0.22 -9.94
N GLU A 190 22.64 -0.26 -9.71
CA GLU A 190 22.88 -1.41 -8.84
C GLU A 190 22.70 -1.00 -7.37
N ASP A 191 22.73 -1.97 -6.46
CA ASP A 191 22.72 -1.74 -5.01
C ASP A 191 21.49 -1.00 -4.46
N THR A 192 20.41 -0.93 -5.23
CA THR A 192 19.11 -0.40 -4.78
C THR A 192 18.30 -1.47 -4.04
N ASP A 193 17.43 -1.06 -3.11
CA ASP A 193 16.54 -1.98 -2.38
C ASP A 193 15.50 -2.66 -3.26
N SER A 194 15.26 -2.16 -4.47
CA SER A 194 14.21 -2.65 -5.36
C SER A 194 14.49 -2.40 -6.83
N VAL A 195 13.85 -3.21 -7.67
CA VAL A 195 13.93 -3.13 -9.13
C VAL A 195 12.51 -3.16 -9.73
N PRO A 196 12.26 -2.43 -10.83
CA PRO A 196 10.98 -2.53 -11.54
C PRO A 196 10.82 -3.91 -12.17
N ILE A 197 9.58 -4.35 -12.30
CA ILE A 197 9.26 -5.68 -12.81
C ILE A 197 8.51 -5.66 -14.12
N LYS A 198 8.57 -6.80 -14.82
CA LYS A 198 7.69 -7.13 -15.92
C LYS A 198 6.26 -7.35 -15.40
N ILE A 199 5.29 -6.70 -16.03
CA ILE A 199 3.86 -6.91 -15.87
C ILE A 199 3.47 -8.23 -16.55
N SER A 200 3.49 -9.28 -15.74
CA SER A 200 3.00 -10.61 -16.10
C SER A 200 2.70 -11.39 -14.82
N ARG A 201 1.87 -12.42 -14.92
CA ARG A 201 1.53 -13.27 -13.77
C ARG A 201 2.68 -14.05 -13.17
N ASN A 202 3.81 -14.15 -13.87
CA ASN A 202 4.99 -14.84 -13.36
C ASN A 202 5.80 -13.94 -12.41
N PHE A 203 5.66 -12.61 -12.52
CA PHE A 203 6.54 -11.67 -11.84
C PHE A 203 5.79 -10.62 -11.01
N LEU A 204 4.59 -10.23 -11.42
CA LEU A 204 3.66 -9.45 -10.59
C LEU A 204 2.83 -10.44 -9.78
N ILE A 205 3.32 -10.75 -8.59
CA ILE A 205 2.82 -11.79 -7.68
C ILE A 205 2.69 -11.24 -6.26
N PRO A 206 1.91 -11.87 -5.37
CA PRO A 206 1.86 -11.49 -3.96
C PRO A 206 3.26 -11.32 -3.35
N GLY A 207 3.45 -10.24 -2.58
CA GLY A 207 4.74 -9.86 -2.00
C GLY A 207 5.59 -8.90 -2.86
N THR A 208 5.27 -8.75 -4.15
CA THR A 208 5.72 -7.56 -4.90
C THR A 208 5.06 -6.31 -4.34
N MET A 209 5.60 -5.14 -4.68
CA MET A 209 5.09 -3.87 -4.18
C MET A 209 4.81 -2.91 -5.32
N ALA A 210 3.99 -1.92 -5.04
CA ALA A 210 3.81 -0.78 -5.90
C ALA A 210 4.14 0.49 -5.14
N TYR A 211 4.98 1.32 -5.75
CA TYR A 211 5.23 2.67 -5.30
C TYR A 211 4.42 3.60 -6.20
N ASN A 212 3.62 4.50 -5.63
CA ASN A 212 3.03 5.58 -6.42
C ASN A 212 3.90 6.84 -6.31
N ALA A 213 3.96 7.67 -7.36
CA ALA A 213 4.78 8.89 -7.40
C ALA A 213 4.63 9.83 -6.18
N ASN A 214 3.55 9.66 -5.41
CA ASN A 214 3.19 10.46 -4.25
C ASN A 214 3.58 9.81 -2.91
N GLY A 215 4.53 8.87 -2.90
CA GLY A 215 5.15 8.34 -1.67
C GLY A 215 4.38 7.22 -0.98
N HIS A 216 3.22 6.82 -1.50
CA HIS A 216 2.47 5.70 -0.96
C HIS A 216 2.99 4.38 -1.51
N CYS A 217 3.10 3.40 -0.64
CA CYS A 217 3.64 2.09 -0.96
C CYS A 217 2.63 1.01 -0.58
N LEU A 218 2.33 0.12 -1.52
CA LEU A 218 1.37 -0.95 -1.39
C LEU A 218 2.06 -2.29 -1.61
N VAL A 219 1.65 -3.33 -0.88
CA VAL A 219 2.11 -4.70 -1.12
C VAL A 219 1.04 -5.44 -1.90
N VAL A 220 1.39 -6.05 -3.03
CA VAL A 220 0.47 -6.92 -3.76
C VAL A 220 0.11 -8.09 -2.85
N GLY A 221 -1.16 -8.22 -2.53
CA GLY A 221 -1.71 -9.33 -1.74
C GLY A 221 -2.27 -10.44 -2.63
N LYS A 222 -2.87 -10.08 -3.78
CA LYS A 222 -3.46 -11.03 -4.73
C LYS A 222 -3.54 -10.48 -6.15
N VAL A 223 -3.47 -11.36 -7.14
CA VAL A 223 -3.79 -11.05 -8.55
C VAL A 223 -4.87 -12.02 -9.02
N ASP A 224 -6.12 -11.56 -9.09
CA ASP A 224 -7.23 -12.43 -9.45
C ASP A 224 -7.29 -12.72 -10.96
N ASP A 225 -8.15 -13.63 -11.38
CA ASP A 225 -8.26 -14.02 -12.79
C ASP A 225 -8.83 -12.92 -13.70
N SER A 226 -9.51 -11.92 -13.16
CA SER A 226 -9.94 -10.72 -13.90
C SER A 226 -8.79 -9.76 -14.25
N GLY A 227 -7.58 -10.08 -13.78
CA GLY A 227 -6.40 -9.26 -13.93
C GLY A 227 -6.34 -8.09 -12.96
N GLU A 228 -7.27 -8.01 -12.00
CA GLU A 228 -7.23 -7.00 -10.93
C GLU A 228 -6.11 -7.34 -9.96
N VAL A 229 -5.44 -6.29 -9.47
CA VAL A 229 -4.38 -6.41 -8.47
C VAL A 229 -4.90 -5.85 -7.17
N HIS A 230 -4.91 -6.70 -6.14
CA HIS A 230 -5.37 -6.36 -4.81
C HIS A 230 -4.19 -6.16 -3.89
N PHE A 231 -4.28 -5.15 -3.02
CA PHE A 231 -3.17 -4.74 -2.18
C PHE A 231 -3.45 -4.92 -0.70
N LEU A 232 -2.39 -5.18 0.07
CA LEU A 232 -2.30 -4.85 1.48
C LEU A 232 -1.73 -3.43 1.60
N ASP A 233 -2.41 -2.60 2.39
CA ASP A 233 -2.09 -1.19 2.58
C ASP A 233 -1.89 -0.91 4.07
N SER A 234 -0.71 -0.42 4.45
CA SER A 234 -0.41 -0.08 5.85
C SER A 234 -0.47 1.43 6.07
N HIS A 235 -1.11 1.84 7.15
CA HIS A 235 -1.34 3.26 7.46
C HIS A 235 -0.43 3.76 8.59
N PRO A 236 -0.27 5.08 8.78
CA PRO A 236 0.52 5.66 9.88
C PRO A 236 0.05 5.27 11.29
N ASP A 237 -1.24 4.94 11.45
CA ASP A 237 -1.82 4.40 12.69
C ASP A 237 -1.52 2.89 12.90
N ARG A 238 -0.70 2.31 11.99
CA ARG A 238 -0.26 0.92 11.94
C ARG A 238 -1.35 -0.08 11.56
N SER A 239 -2.55 0.38 11.23
CA SER A 239 -3.58 -0.47 10.66
C SER A 239 -3.13 -0.99 9.30
N ILE A 240 -3.62 -2.17 8.92
CA ILE A 240 -3.37 -2.77 7.61
C ILE A 240 -4.73 -3.08 7.00
N THR A 241 -5.01 -2.52 5.84
CA THR A 241 -6.27 -2.68 5.10
C THR A 241 -6.01 -3.43 3.79
N PHE A 242 -7.08 -3.83 3.10
CA PHE A 242 -7.00 -4.73 1.93
C PHE A 242 -7.91 -4.31 0.75
N ASN A 243 -8.47 -3.09 0.84
CA ASN A 243 -9.52 -2.61 -0.08
C ASN A 243 -8.96 -1.86 -1.29
N GLN A 244 -7.65 -1.63 -1.32
CA GLN A 244 -6.99 -0.97 -2.45
C GLN A 244 -6.83 -1.93 -3.61
N THR A 245 -7.09 -1.41 -4.80
CA THR A 245 -6.96 -2.10 -6.09
C THR A 245 -6.12 -1.27 -7.05
N LEU A 246 -6.09 -1.57 -8.35
CA LEU A 246 -5.36 -0.74 -9.33
C LEU A 246 -5.81 0.73 -9.36
N SER A 247 -6.98 1.04 -8.80
CA SER A 247 -7.43 2.41 -8.49
C SER A 247 -6.42 3.26 -7.71
N ALA A 248 -5.56 2.65 -6.90
CA ALA A 248 -4.52 3.33 -6.11
C ALA A 248 -3.26 3.68 -6.93
N LEU A 249 -3.17 3.17 -8.17
CA LEU A 249 -2.07 3.34 -9.12
C LEU A 249 -2.62 3.80 -10.47
N SER A 250 -3.32 4.92 -10.48
CA SER A 250 -3.90 5.50 -11.71
C SER A 250 -2.85 5.88 -12.76
N TYR A 251 -1.61 6.14 -12.33
CA TYR A 251 -0.52 6.62 -13.17
C TYR A 251 0.84 6.07 -12.71
N VAL A 252 1.74 5.90 -13.68
CA VAL A 252 3.17 5.62 -13.51
C VAL A 252 3.94 6.49 -14.50
N ASN A 253 5.10 7.00 -14.09
CA ASN A 253 5.93 7.87 -14.94
C ASN A 253 6.35 7.17 -16.23
N SER A 254 6.15 7.84 -17.37
CA SER A 254 6.75 7.42 -18.64
C SER A 254 8.21 7.84 -18.72
N VAL A 255 8.99 7.20 -19.58
CA VAL A 255 10.23 7.80 -20.07
C VAL A 255 9.95 9.03 -20.94
N ASP A 256 10.89 9.97 -21.00
CA ASP A 256 10.75 11.19 -21.81
C ASP A 256 10.89 10.92 -23.31
N SER A 257 11.70 9.92 -23.69
CA SER A 257 11.86 9.45 -25.06
C SER A 257 11.88 7.92 -25.11
N MET A 258 11.42 7.34 -26.23
CA MET A 258 11.49 5.89 -26.45
C MET A 258 12.93 5.37 -26.53
N ASP A 259 13.92 6.27 -26.70
CA ASP A 259 15.35 5.95 -26.66
C ASP A 259 15.86 5.63 -25.25
N GLY A 260 15.01 5.72 -24.22
CA GLY A 260 15.29 5.14 -22.91
C GLY A 260 16.25 5.95 -22.04
N ASP A 261 16.11 7.27 -22.00
CA ASP A 261 16.91 8.11 -21.11
C ASP A 261 16.30 8.17 -19.69
N PHE A 262 16.65 7.19 -18.86
CA PHE A 262 16.14 7.07 -17.48
C PHE A 262 16.92 7.98 -16.52
N ARG A 263 16.79 9.30 -16.63
CA ARG A 263 17.53 10.23 -15.74
C ARG A 263 16.90 10.44 -14.37
N THR A 264 15.67 9.98 -14.17
CA THR A 264 14.89 10.28 -12.96
C THR A 264 14.61 9.02 -12.13
N ALA A 265 13.94 9.25 -11.00
CA ALA A 265 13.49 8.21 -10.09
C ALA A 265 12.07 7.76 -10.48
N TYR A 266 11.87 6.47 -10.73
CA TYR A 266 10.63 5.92 -11.28
C TYR A 266 9.80 5.13 -10.27
N ASP A 267 8.48 5.23 -10.41
CA ASP A 267 7.43 4.60 -9.61
C ASP A 267 6.90 3.32 -10.27
N GLY A 268 5.73 2.80 -9.87
CA GLY A 268 5.11 1.60 -10.43
C GLY A 268 5.40 0.31 -9.66
N PHE A 269 5.17 -0.84 -10.30
CA PHE A 269 5.37 -2.15 -9.68
C PHE A 269 6.85 -2.51 -9.60
N ARG A 270 7.27 -3.01 -8.45
CA ARG A 270 8.65 -3.35 -8.13
C ARG A 270 8.72 -4.64 -7.32
N SER A 271 9.86 -5.30 -7.43
CA SER A 271 10.28 -6.37 -6.52
C SER A 271 11.40 -5.85 -5.63
N LEU A 272 11.43 -6.29 -4.38
CA LEU A 272 12.59 -6.07 -3.52
C LEU A 272 13.80 -6.80 -4.11
N ARG A 273 14.95 -6.15 -4.08
CA ARG A 273 16.19 -6.74 -4.60
C ARG A 273 16.68 -7.80 -3.61
N PHE A 274 16.78 -9.03 -4.08
CA PHE A 274 17.27 -10.14 -3.28
C PHE A 274 18.76 -10.00 -3.00
N SER A 275 19.23 -10.64 -1.93
CA SER A 275 20.66 -10.74 -1.62
C SER A 275 21.14 -12.18 -1.76
N LYS A 276 22.43 -12.40 -1.95
CA LYS A 276 23.04 -13.73 -1.88
C LYS A 276 24.33 -13.69 -1.08
N ILE A 277 24.75 -14.87 -0.64
CA ILE A 277 26.05 -15.10 -0.03
C ILE A 277 26.98 -15.62 -1.12
N ASP A 278 28.14 -15.00 -1.28
CA ASP A 278 29.25 -15.49 -2.07
C ASP A 278 30.53 -15.54 -1.21
N ASN A 279 31.69 -15.71 -1.87
CA ASN A 279 32.97 -15.83 -1.18
C ASN A 279 33.39 -14.52 -0.46
N GLU A 280 32.85 -13.36 -0.88
CA GLU A 280 33.20 -12.05 -0.34
C GLU A 280 32.22 -11.59 0.76
N GLY A 281 31.08 -12.27 0.90
CA GLY A 281 30.10 -12.01 1.95
C GLY A 281 28.68 -11.99 1.41
N VAL A 282 27.83 -11.14 1.98
CA VAL A 282 26.49 -10.88 1.44
C VAL A 282 26.55 -9.70 0.50
N ARG A 283 25.97 -9.85 -0.69
CA ARG A 283 25.72 -8.76 -1.63
C ARG A 283 24.33 -8.84 -2.22
N TYR A 284 23.88 -7.76 -2.84
CA TYR A 284 22.68 -7.80 -3.67
C TYR A 284 22.88 -8.66 -4.92
N PHE A 285 21.77 -9.19 -5.44
CA PHE A 285 21.69 -9.63 -6.83
C PHE A 285 21.88 -8.42 -7.76
N THR A 286 22.65 -8.57 -8.84
CA THR A 286 22.79 -7.52 -9.86
C THR A 286 21.50 -7.36 -10.68
N ASN A 287 21.39 -6.30 -11.48
CA ASN A 287 20.26 -6.13 -12.39
C ASN A 287 20.14 -7.30 -13.37
N GLU A 288 21.27 -7.80 -13.87
CA GLU A 288 21.31 -8.98 -14.72
C GLU A 288 20.77 -10.21 -14.00
N GLU A 289 21.22 -10.46 -12.77
CA GLU A 289 20.75 -11.60 -11.97
C GLU A 289 19.27 -11.44 -11.58
N MET A 290 18.76 -10.21 -11.43
CA MET A 290 17.36 -9.93 -11.15
C MET A 290 16.43 -10.14 -12.37
N LYS A 291 16.95 -10.26 -13.60
CA LYS A 291 16.11 -10.59 -14.78
C LYS A 291 15.39 -11.93 -14.61
N LYS A 292 16.01 -12.90 -13.94
CA LYS A 292 15.38 -14.19 -13.64
C LYS A 292 14.17 -14.05 -12.71
N PHE A 293 14.12 -12.98 -11.94
CA PHE A 293 13.00 -12.61 -11.07
C PHE A 293 12.14 -11.49 -11.66
N GLY A 294 12.25 -11.26 -12.98
CA GLY A 294 11.36 -10.38 -13.71
C GLY A 294 11.78 -8.92 -13.79
N PHE A 295 13.04 -8.55 -13.47
CA PHE A 295 13.52 -7.19 -13.69
C PHE A 295 13.23 -6.74 -15.13
N SER A 296 12.51 -5.63 -15.27
CA SER A 296 12.16 -5.03 -16.56
C SER A 296 11.75 -3.58 -16.41
N VAL A 297 12.07 -2.76 -17.41
CA VAL A 297 11.64 -1.36 -17.52
C VAL A 297 10.39 -1.19 -18.40
N GLU A 298 9.72 -2.29 -18.79
CA GLU A 298 8.62 -2.24 -19.78
C GLU A 298 7.48 -1.31 -19.36
N GLN A 299 7.19 -1.18 -18.06
CA GLN A 299 6.14 -0.31 -17.54
C GLN A 299 6.30 1.12 -18.08
N TYR A 300 7.52 1.64 -18.03
CA TYR A 300 7.84 3.02 -18.38
C TYR A 300 7.83 3.26 -19.89
N LEU A 301 8.30 2.25 -20.65
CA LEU A 301 8.28 2.27 -22.11
C LEU A 301 6.85 2.19 -22.65
N THR A 302 6.03 1.30 -22.08
CA THR A 302 4.61 1.18 -22.44
C THR A 302 3.84 2.45 -22.07
N MET A 303 4.15 3.12 -20.96
CA MET A 303 3.50 4.40 -20.65
C MET A 303 3.90 5.50 -21.64
N ALA A 304 5.15 5.51 -22.13
CA ALA A 304 5.57 6.44 -23.18
C ALA A 304 4.82 6.17 -24.51
N GLU A 305 4.61 4.91 -24.84
CA GLU A 305 3.85 4.49 -26.02
C GLU A 305 2.35 4.84 -25.91
N ILE A 306 1.71 4.56 -24.77
CA ILE A 306 0.32 4.98 -24.52
C ILE A 306 0.19 6.50 -24.66
N LYS A 307 1.16 7.25 -24.11
CA LYS A 307 1.18 8.72 -24.21
C LYS A 307 1.28 9.19 -25.66
N SER A 308 2.09 8.56 -26.50
CA SER A 308 2.22 8.92 -27.92
C SER A 308 0.98 8.56 -28.74
N LEU A 309 0.23 7.52 -28.34
CA LEU A 309 -0.98 7.05 -29.01
C LEU A 309 -2.29 7.59 -28.43
N ARG A 310 -2.26 8.47 -27.43
CA ARG A 310 -3.44 9.00 -26.74
C ARG A 310 -4.50 9.57 -27.70
N ASN A 311 -4.08 10.24 -28.77
CA ASN A 311 -4.99 10.83 -29.76
C ASN A 311 -5.40 9.87 -30.88
N LEU A 312 -4.84 8.66 -30.92
CA LEU A 312 -5.06 7.64 -31.95
C LEU A 312 -5.89 6.44 -31.43
N GLY A 313 -6.50 6.58 -30.24
CA GLY A 313 -7.38 5.57 -29.66
C GLY A 313 -6.69 4.57 -28.72
N GLY A 314 -5.41 4.79 -28.41
CA GLY A 314 -4.64 4.00 -27.44
C GLY A 314 -3.80 2.88 -28.03
N LEU A 315 -3.09 2.18 -27.16
CA LEU A 315 -2.29 1.02 -27.49
C LEU A 315 -3.17 -0.24 -27.47
N GLU A 316 -2.96 -1.18 -28.38
CA GLU A 316 -3.64 -2.49 -28.34
C GLU A 316 -2.77 -3.53 -27.64
N ILE A 317 -3.31 -4.17 -26.59
CA ILE A 317 -2.63 -5.24 -25.85
C ILE A 317 -3.61 -6.38 -25.67
N ASN A 318 -3.24 -7.58 -26.16
CA ASN A 318 -4.07 -8.79 -26.06
C ASN A 318 -5.53 -8.57 -26.54
N GLY A 319 -5.71 -7.85 -27.65
CA GLY A 319 -7.03 -7.54 -28.23
C GLY A 319 -7.84 -6.49 -27.46
N LYS A 320 -7.23 -5.74 -26.53
CA LYS A 320 -7.86 -4.67 -25.77
C LYS A 320 -7.20 -3.34 -26.05
N LYS A 321 -8.00 -2.30 -26.22
CA LYS A 321 -7.51 -0.91 -26.25
C LYS A 321 -7.15 -0.45 -24.84
N VAL A 322 -5.97 0.14 -24.71
CA VAL A 322 -5.36 0.56 -23.46
C VAL A 322 -4.91 2.02 -23.57
N ASN A 323 -5.37 2.84 -22.65
CA ASN A 323 -5.11 4.28 -22.55
C ASN A 323 -4.62 4.70 -21.16
N SER A 324 -4.56 3.78 -20.20
CA SER A 324 -4.14 4.04 -18.82
C SER A 324 -3.29 2.91 -18.27
N PHE A 325 -2.55 3.19 -17.19
CA PHE A 325 -1.73 2.18 -16.51
C PHE A 325 -2.56 1.01 -15.96
N PRO A 326 -3.71 1.23 -15.27
CA PRO A 326 -4.58 0.13 -14.85
C PRO A 326 -5.07 -0.75 -16.01
N GLN A 327 -5.45 -0.15 -17.14
CA GLN A 327 -5.87 -0.90 -18.33
C GLN A 327 -4.73 -1.76 -18.90
N PHE A 328 -3.51 -1.23 -18.93
CA PHE A 328 -2.31 -1.96 -19.35
C PHE A 328 -2.09 -3.20 -18.47
N VAL A 329 -2.11 -3.00 -17.15
CA VAL A 329 -1.89 -4.07 -16.18
C VAL A 329 -2.95 -5.15 -16.33
N ARG A 330 -4.23 -4.77 -16.35
CA ARG A 330 -5.34 -5.73 -16.53
C ARG A 330 -5.26 -6.46 -17.86
N ALA A 331 -4.95 -5.78 -18.97
CA ALA A 331 -4.82 -6.40 -20.28
C ALA A 331 -3.72 -7.47 -20.33
N ARG A 332 -2.62 -7.28 -19.58
CA ARG A 332 -1.54 -8.27 -19.46
C ARG A 332 -1.85 -9.41 -18.50
N LEU A 333 -2.64 -9.15 -17.46
CA LEU A 333 -2.89 -10.14 -16.42
C LEU A 333 -4.17 -10.94 -16.64
N GLN A 334 -5.16 -10.47 -17.41
CA GLN A 334 -6.45 -11.15 -17.51
C GLN A 334 -6.36 -12.64 -17.93
N ARG A 335 -7.12 -13.50 -17.24
CA ARG A 335 -7.32 -14.92 -17.58
C ARG A 335 -8.80 -15.26 -17.72
N SER A 336 -9.64 -14.66 -16.89
CA SER A 336 -11.09 -14.79 -16.95
C SER A 336 -11.72 -13.45 -17.23
N VAL A 337 -12.97 -13.52 -17.69
CA VAL A 337 -13.76 -12.31 -17.87
C VAL A 337 -14.50 -11.95 -16.60
N GLU A 338 -14.72 -10.67 -16.43
CA GLU A 338 -15.41 -10.06 -15.31
C GLU A 338 -16.75 -9.53 -15.81
N GLU A 339 -17.83 -10.10 -15.27
CA GLU A 339 -19.19 -9.71 -15.62
C GLU A 339 -19.58 -8.37 -14.95
N PRO A 340 -20.25 -7.44 -15.66
CA PRO A 340 -20.50 -6.09 -15.15
C PRO A 340 -21.23 -6.02 -13.81
N LEU A 341 -22.24 -6.86 -13.62
CA LEU A 341 -23.01 -6.90 -12.36
C LEU A 341 -22.17 -7.44 -11.20
N SER A 342 -21.37 -8.48 -11.44
CA SER A 342 -20.50 -9.06 -10.42
C SER A 342 -19.37 -8.10 -10.03
N PHE A 343 -18.80 -7.40 -10.99
CA PHE A 343 -17.83 -6.33 -10.73
C PHE A 343 -18.44 -5.25 -9.84
N LEU A 344 -19.62 -4.76 -10.19
CA LEU A 344 -20.29 -3.70 -9.44
C LEU A 344 -20.59 -4.12 -8.00
N GLU A 345 -21.00 -5.37 -7.77
CA GLU A 345 -21.23 -5.92 -6.43
C GLU A 345 -19.95 -5.93 -5.58
N ILE A 346 -18.85 -6.46 -6.12
CA ILE A 346 -17.55 -6.50 -5.43
C ILE A 346 -17.06 -5.08 -5.14
N ALA A 347 -17.09 -4.21 -6.15
CA ALA A 347 -16.64 -2.83 -6.05
C ALA A 347 -17.46 -2.01 -5.04
N THR A 348 -18.76 -2.26 -4.96
CA THR A 348 -19.65 -1.62 -3.98
C THR A 348 -19.30 -2.05 -2.56
N SER A 349 -19.07 -3.35 -2.33
CA SER A 349 -18.67 -3.85 -1.01
C SER A 349 -17.32 -3.27 -0.56
N GLU A 350 -16.36 -3.16 -1.48
CA GLU A 350 -15.05 -2.54 -1.22
C GLU A 350 -15.19 -1.05 -0.89
N LEU A 351 -15.99 -0.29 -1.66
CA LEU A 351 -16.29 1.11 -1.36
C LEU A 351 -16.96 1.28 0.01
N GLY A 352 -17.98 0.46 0.31
CA GLY A 352 -18.68 0.46 1.59
C GLY A 352 -17.73 0.23 2.77
N HIS A 353 -16.79 -0.70 2.61
CA HIS A 353 -15.76 -0.93 3.62
C HIS A 353 -14.84 0.29 3.80
N MET A 354 -14.33 0.89 2.71
CA MET A 354 -13.47 2.07 2.78
C MET A 354 -14.14 3.25 3.49
N PHE A 355 -15.46 3.43 3.33
CA PHE A 355 -16.21 4.49 3.99
C PHE A 355 -16.57 4.16 5.45
N ARG A 356 -16.79 2.90 5.82
CA ARG A 356 -16.90 2.49 7.24
C ARG A 356 -15.60 2.71 8.02
N GLU A 357 -14.46 2.41 7.40
CA GLU A 357 -13.14 2.73 7.99
C GLU A 357 -13.00 4.24 8.22
N ARG A 358 -13.43 5.04 7.22
CA ARG A 358 -13.45 6.50 7.33
C ARG A 358 -14.31 7.00 8.48
N ALA A 359 -15.45 6.37 8.73
CA ALA A 359 -16.34 6.74 9.83
C ALA A 359 -15.65 6.60 11.18
N SER A 360 -14.98 5.47 11.40
CA SER A 360 -14.21 5.24 12.64
C SER A 360 -13.07 6.26 12.78
N PHE A 361 -12.31 6.48 11.70
CA PHE A 361 -11.21 7.44 11.67
C PHE A 361 -11.66 8.88 12.02
N ILE A 362 -12.79 9.34 11.47
CA ILE A 362 -13.32 10.69 11.74
C ILE A 362 -13.65 10.86 13.22
N GLN A 363 -14.20 9.84 13.86
CA GLN A 363 -14.54 9.91 15.28
C GLN A 363 -13.31 9.99 16.16
N GLU A 364 -12.27 9.23 15.83
CA GLU A 364 -10.98 9.29 16.55
C GLU A 364 -10.29 10.65 16.35
N ALA A 365 -10.25 11.14 15.10
CA ALA A 365 -9.71 12.46 14.78
C ALA A 365 -10.45 13.59 15.52
N TRP A 366 -11.79 13.53 15.55
CA TRP A 366 -12.60 14.53 16.24
C TRP A 366 -12.41 14.47 17.76
N LYS A 367 -12.31 13.26 18.33
CA LYS A 367 -11.98 13.08 19.75
C LYS A 367 -10.63 13.72 20.08
N ASP A 368 -9.60 13.49 19.26
CA ASP A 368 -8.28 14.10 19.45
C ASP A 368 -8.35 15.64 19.41
N VAL A 369 -9.09 16.23 18.47
CA VAL A 369 -9.28 17.68 18.41
C VAL A 369 -9.98 18.23 19.67
N LEU A 370 -10.95 17.52 20.22
CA LEU A 370 -11.62 17.91 21.46
C LEU A 370 -10.72 17.80 22.69
N GLU A 371 -9.87 16.78 22.76
CA GLU A 371 -8.99 16.52 23.91
C GLU A 371 -7.73 17.39 23.88
N ASN A 372 -7.15 17.59 22.69
CA ASN A 372 -5.83 18.19 22.51
C ASN A 372 -5.88 19.55 21.79
N GLY A 373 -7.08 20.08 21.52
CA GLY A 373 -7.29 21.35 20.83
C GLY A 373 -7.13 21.27 19.31
N PRO A 374 -7.42 22.36 18.57
CA PRO A 374 -7.35 22.37 17.11
C PRO A 374 -5.93 22.22 16.57
N ILE A 375 -5.82 21.66 15.37
CA ILE A 375 -4.58 21.36 14.67
C ILE A 375 -4.30 22.47 13.65
N VAL A 376 -3.08 22.99 13.62
CA VAL A 376 -2.67 24.01 12.65
C VAL A 376 -2.82 23.48 11.23
N PHE A 377 -3.51 24.23 10.38
CA PHE A 377 -3.68 23.92 8.97
C PHE A 377 -2.37 24.22 8.22
N PRO A 378 -1.85 23.29 7.39
CA PRO A 378 -0.56 23.45 6.70
C PRO A 378 -0.71 24.28 5.42
N ASN A 379 -1.17 25.53 5.52
CA ASN A 379 -1.23 26.48 4.40
C ASN A 379 0.08 27.24 4.21
N ASP A 380 0.32 27.68 2.98
CA ASP A 380 1.34 28.69 2.61
C ASP A 380 2.76 28.37 3.13
N SER A 381 3.04 27.08 3.34
CA SER A 381 4.34 26.55 3.75
C SER A 381 5.15 26.08 2.54
N SER A 382 6.46 26.30 2.56
CA SER A 382 7.38 25.78 1.54
C SER A 382 7.84 24.35 1.82
N SER A 383 7.64 23.85 3.05
CA SER A 383 8.11 22.54 3.50
C SER A 383 6.99 21.55 3.81
N GLU A 384 5.74 22.01 3.93
CA GLU A 384 4.58 21.18 4.25
C GLU A 384 3.38 21.55 3.37
N ASN A 385 2.50 20.58 3.15
CA ASN A 385 1.18 20.78 2.54
C ASN A 385 0.19 19.78 3.16
N ILE A 386 -1.07 19.83 2.77
CA ILE A 386 -2.11 18.96 3.36
C ILE A 386 -1.84 17.46 3.18
N TYR A 387 -1.04 17.06 2.20
CA TYR A 387 -0.65 15.66 1.93
C TYR A 387 0.71 15.26 2.52
N GLN A 388 1.52 16.24 2.92
CA GLN A 388 2.91 16.10 3.34
C GLN A 388 3.16 16.99 4.55
N ALA A 389 2.39 16.77 5.62
CA ALA A 389 2.58 17.46 6.88
C ALA A 389 3.24 16.53 7.89
N ASN A 390 3.45 17.03 9.10
CA ASN A 390 3.94 16.23 10.22
C ASN A 390 2.97 16.27 11.42
N GLY A 391 3.24 15.44 12.41
CA GLY A 391 2.55 15.45 13.70
C GLY A 391 1.05 15.14 13.60
N ARG A 392 0.23 15.90 14.34
CA ARG A 392 -1.22 15.64 14.46
C ARG A 392 -1.97 15.82 13.14
N TRP A 393 -1.51 16.69 12.23
CA TRP A 393 -2.16 16.83 10.92
C TRP A 393 -1.99 15.57 10.07
N GLU A 394 -0.76 15.05 10.00
CA GLU A 394 -0.46 13.79 9.29
C GLU A 394 -1.26 12.62 9.87
N MET A 395 -1.49 12.62 11.18
CA MET A 395 -2.24 11.56 11.86
C MET A 395 -3.76 11.64 11.65
N TRP A 396 -4.36 12.84 11.67
CA TRP A 396 -5.82 12.99 11.82
C TRP A 396 -6.54 13.64 10.62
N SER A 397 -5.80 14.18 9.65
CA SER A 397 -6.39 14.61 8.38
C SER A 397 -6.64 13.43 7.43
N SER A 398 -7.56 13.57 6.47
CA SER A 398 -7.84 12.53 5.46
C SER A 398 -7.61 12.91 3.98
N PRO A 399 -6.82 13.93 3.58
CA PRO A 399 -6.80 14.37 2.19
C PRO A 399 -6.27 13.29 1.24
N SER A 400 -5.21 12.57 1.65
CA SER A 400 -4.66 11.44 0.91
C SER A 400 -5.66 10.28 0.77
N SER A 401 -6.28 9.85 1.88
CA SER A 401 -7.19 8.70 1.86
C SER A 401 -8.53 9.04 1.19
N ASP A 402 -8.97 10.30 1.23
CA ASP A 402 -10.15 10.78 0.50
C ASP A 402 -9.89 10.88 -1.02
N ILE A 403 -8.65 11.16 -1.45
CA ILE A 403 -8.25 10.98 -2.86
C ILE A 403 -8.38 9.51 -3.26
N ASP A 404 -7.88 8.58 -2.46
CA ASP A 404 -7.92 7.16 -2.84
C ASP A 404 -9.37 6.64 -2.94
N ARG A 405 -10.27 7.10 -2.07
CA ARG A 405 -11.72 6.81 -2.16
C ARG A 405 -12.35 7.38 -3.43
N LYS A 406 -12.08 8.64 -3.77
CA LYS A 406 -12.54 9.26 -5.02
C LYS A 406 -11.99 8.53 -6.25
N ASN A 407 -10.73 8.12 -6.22
CA ASN A 407 -10.09 7.39 -7.30
C ASN A 407 -10.66 5.98 -7.45
N LYS A 408 -10.97 5.29 -6.35
CA LYS A 408 -11.72 4.02 -6.38
C LYS A 408 -13.09 4.20 -7.02
N TYR A 409 -13.86 5.21 -6.60
CA TYR A 409 -15.15 5.52 -7.21
C TYR A 409 -15.03 5.81 -8.72
N ASN A 410 -14.10 6.68 -9.11
CA ASN A 410 -13.84 7.02 -10.51
C ASN A 410 -13.38 5.81 -11.34
N TYR A 411 -12.61 4.91 -10.73
CA TYR A 411 -12.16 3.66 -11.32
C TYR A 411 -13.34 2.74 -11.62
N VAL A 412 -14.31 2.62 -10.70
CA VAL A 412 -15.54 1.83 -10.90
C VAL A 412 -16.33 2.37 -12.09
N ALA A 413 -16.56 3.68 -12.14
CA ALA A 413 -17.24 4.33 -13.25
C ALA A 413 -16.53 4.05 -14.59
N THR A 414 -15.21 4.26 -14.64
CA THR A 414 -14.40 4.03 -15.85
C THR A 414 -14.46 2.57 -16.30
N ARG A 415 -14.41 1.62 -15.37
CA ARG A 415 -14.48 0.20 -15.69
C ARG A 415 -15.84 -0.21 -16.24
N LEU A 416 -16.94 0.35 -15.71
CA LEU A 416 -18.28 0.15 -16.26
C LEU A 416 -18.40 0.74 -17.66
N GLU A 417 -17.85 1.92 -17.92
CA GLU A 417 -17.84 2.52 -19.26
C GLU A 417 -17.10 1.63 -20.29
N GLU A 418 -15.97 1.04 -19.91
CA GLU A 418 -15.26 0.07 -20.76
C GLU A 418 -16.14 -1.13 -21.11
N MET A 419 -16.84 -1.68 -20.11
CA MET A 419 -17.75 -2.80 -20.30
C MET A 419 -18.95 -2.42 -21.17
N ILE A 420 -19.49 -1.22 -21.02
CA ILE A 420 -20.63 -0.75 -21.81
C ILE A 420 -20.21 -0.43 -23.25
N ASN A 421 -19.06 0.20 -23.45
CA ASN A 421 -18.56 0.52 -24.80
C ASN A 421 -18.14 -0.71 -25.59
N GLY A 422 -17.80 -1.80 -24.90
CA GLY A 422 -17.56 -3.09 -25.55
C GLY A 422 -18.82 -3.86 -25.94
N PHE A 423 -20.03 -3.43 -25.55
CA PHE A 423 -21.27 -4.13 -25.88
C PHE A 423 -21.51 -4.26 -27.41
N PRO A 424 -22.02 -5.41 -27.92
CA PRO A 424 -22.28 -6.67 -27.23
C PRO A 424 -21.08 -7.66 -27.33
N ASN A 425 -19.92 -7.20 -27.80
CA ASN A 425 -18.84 -8.07 -28.28
C ASN A 425 -17.54 -7.94 -27.47
N LEU A 426 -17.60 -7.41 -26.25
CA LEU A 426 -16.42 -7.39 -25.39
C LEU A 426 -16.04 -8.83 -25.07
N SER A 427 -14.85 -9.23 -25.52
CA SER A 427 -14.40 -10.61 -25.48
C SER A 427 -14.65 -11.24 -24.11
N GLY A 428 -15.46 -12.31 -24.13
CA GLY A 428 -15.85 -13.17 -23.03
C GLY A 428 -16.81 -12.60 -21.98
N ILE A 429 -17.40 -11.41 -22.16
CA ILE A 429 -18.53 -10.96 -21.34
C ILE A 429 -19.82 -11.53 -21.94
N ASN A 430 -20.67 -12.11 -21.10
CA ASN A 430 -21.97 -12.63 -21.54
C ASN A 430 -23.07 -11.55 -21.49
N TYR A 431 -23.22 -10.84 -22.60
CA TYR A 431 -24.29 -9.85 -22.77
C TYR A 431 -25.66 -10.43 -23.17
N SER A 432 -25.82 -11.75 -23.30
CA SER A 432 -27.08 -12.37 -23.77
C SER A 432 -28.31 -12.05 -22.91
N LYS A 433 -28.10 -11.50 -21.70
CA LYS A 433 -29.15 -11.05 -20.80
C LYS A 433 -29.71 -9.65 -21.12
N PHE A 434 -29.11 -8.94 -22.07
CA PHE A 434 -29.49 -7.57 -22.43
C PHE A 434 -29.74 -7.47 -23.94
N ASN A 435 -30.85 -6.86 -24.32
CA ASN A 435 -31.24 -6.69 -25.72
C ASN A 435 -30.59 -5.47 -26.37
N SER A 436 -30.18 -4.48 -25.57
CA SER A 436 -29.52 -3.27 -26.07
C SER A 436 -28.53 -2.67 -25.07
N LYS A 437 -27.72 -1.70 -25.54
CA LYS A 437 -26.77 -0.95 -24.70
C LYS A 437 -27.51 -0.10 -23.66
N GLU A 438 -28.66 0.46 -24.04
CA GLU A 438 -29.58 1.23 -23.19
C GLU A 438 -30.10 0.35 -22.04
N GLU A 439 -30.54 -0.86 -22.35
CA GLU A 439 -31.02 -1.82 -21.33
C GLU A 439 -29.90 -2.22 -20.36
N LEU A 440 -28.68 -2.43 -20.85
CA LEU A 440 -27.51 -2.69 -19.99
C LEU A 440 -27.25 -1.51 -19.03
N VAL A 441 -27.24 -0.28 -19.53
CA VAL A 441 -27.03 0.93 -18.71
C VAL A 441 -28.14 1.08 -17.67
N GLU A 442 -29.41 0.93 -18.06
CA GLU A 442 -30.54 1.03 -17.15
C GLU A 442 -30.47 -0.02 -16.01
N ASN A 443 -30.14 -1.27 -16.35
CA ASN A 443 -30.00 -2.34 -15.36
C ASN A 443 -28.80 -2.11 -14.43
N LEU A 444 -27.66 -1.65 -14.95
CA LEU A 444 -26.49 -1.34 -14.13
C LEU A 444 -26.78 -0.21 -13.14
N LEU A 445 -27.46 0.85 -13.57
CA LEU A 445 -27.84 1.95 -12.69
C LEU A 445 -28.83 1.51 -11.62
N LYS A 446 -29.88 0.76 -11.97
CA LYS A 446 -30.83 0.20 -10.98
C LYS A 446 -30.13 -0.72 -9.98
N TYR A 447 -29.18 -1.53 -10.45
CA TYR A 447 -28.42 -2.42 -9.57
C TYR A 447 -27.46 -1.65 -8.66
N LYS A 448 -26.77 -0.62 -9.18
CA LYS A 448 -25.94 0.31 -8.39
C LYS A 448 -26.76 0.93 -7.26
N GLU A 449 -27.89 1.57 -7.59
CA GLU A 449 -28.74 2.23 -6.59
C GLU A 449 -29.09 1.26 -5.45
N ARG A 450 -29.58 0.06 -5.79
CA ARG A 450 -29.91 -0.97 -4.81
C ARG A 450 -28.70 -1.41 -3.96
N LEU A 451 -27.55 -1.64 -4.58
CA LEU A 451 -26.35 -2.07 -3.85
C LEU A 451 -25.83 -0.96 -2.93
N PHE A 452 -25.86 0.28 -3.41
CA PHE A 452 -25.41 1.45 -2.64
C PHE A 452 -26.32 1.73 -1.44
N ASP A 453 -27.65 1.55 -1.59
CA ASP A 453 -28.63 1.65 -0.49
C ASP A 453 -28.37 0.64 0.63
N LEU A 454 -27.81 -0.54 0.30
CA LEU A 454 -27.53 -1.59 1.27
C LEU A 454 -26.23 -1.35 2.07
N GLU A 455 -25.30 -0.57 1.52
CA GLU A 455 -24.03 -0.25 2.16
C GLU A 455 -24.17 0.98 3.07
N VAL A 456 -24.77 0.77 4.24
CA VAL A 456 -24.98 1.82 5.25
C VAL A 456 -23.79 1.89 6.22
N LEU A 457 -23.34 3.11 6.50
CA LEU A 457 -22.41 3.45 7.58
C LEU A 457 -23.09 4.38 8.58
N HIS A 458 -22.59 4.39 9.81
CA HIS A 458 -23.06 5.28 10.87
C HIS A 458 -21.94 6.21 11.32
N TYR A 459 -22.31 7.44 11.65
CA TYR A 459 -21.42 8.38 12.34
C TYR A 459 -22.20 9.19 13.39
N PHE A 460 -21.51 9.58 14.46
CA PHE A 460 -22.06 10.52 15.43
C PHE A 460 -21.63 11.94 15.07
N SER A 461 -22.60 12.84 15.05
CA SER A 461 -22.40 14.28 14.91
C SER A 461 -21.56 14.84 16.07
N SER A 462 -21.01 16.03 15.90
CA SER A 462 -20.34 16.76 16.98
C SER A 462 -21.25 17.08 18.18
N SER A 463 -22.58 17.06 17.98
CA SER A 463 -23.62 17.16 19.02
C SER A 463 -24.02 15.82 19.64
N GLY A 464 -23.45 14.70 19.17
CA GLY A 464 -23.67 13.36 19.71
C GLY A 464 -24.87 12.60 19.13
N LYS A 465 -25.49 13.11 18.07
CA LYS A 465 -26.59 12.43 17.36
C LYS A 465 -26.03 11.41 16.37
N ASP A 466 -26.65 10.24 16.29
CA ASP A 466 -26.30 9.19 15.32
C ASP A 466 -27.03 9.43 13.98
N PHE A 467 -26.29 9.29 12.88
CA PHE A 467 -26.80 9.40 11.52
C PHE A 467 -26.31 8.21 10.68
N GLY A 468 -27.26 7.54 10.03
CA GLY A 468 -26.98 6.56 8.99
C GLY A 468 -26.83 7.25 7.63
N LEU A 469 -25.80 6.86 6.87
CA LEU A 469 -25.56 7.28 5.50
C LEU A 469 -25.33 6.03 4.65
N ASP A 470 -26.08 5.88 3.56
CA ASP A 470 -25.78 4.88 2.54
C ASP A 470 -24.78 5.42 1.51
N LEU A 471 -24.34 4.57 0.58
CA LEU A 471 -23.38 5.00 -0.45
C LEU A 471 -24.00 5.94 -1.48
N ASN A 472 -25.33 5.97 -1.66
CA ASN A 472 -25.97 6.95 -2.54
C ASN A 472 -25.93 8.35 -1.93
N ASP A 473 -26.09 8.46 -0.61
CA ASP A 473 -25.88 9.73 0.12
C ASP A 473 -24.42 10.18 0.06
N VAL A 474 -23.47 9.26 0.24
CA VAL A 474 -22.04 9.55 0.12
C VAL A 474 -21.69 9.99 -1.30
N GLU A 475 -22.23 9.34 -2.33
CA GLU A 475 -22.02 9.68 -3.74
C GLU A 475 -22.48 11.11 -4.06
N LYS A 476 -23.67 11.51 -3.59
CA LYS A 476 -24.20 12.89 -3.76
C LYS A 476 -23.30 13.93 -3.10
N ARG A 477 -22.59 13.56 -2.04
CA ARG A 477 -21.74 14.43 -1.21
C ARG A 477 -20.25 14.22 -1.47
N LEU A 478 -19.87 13.43 -2.49
CA LEU A 478 -18.50 12.91 -2.68
C LEU A 478 -17.43 14.01 -2.67
N PHE A 479 -17.76 15.16 -3.26
CA PHE A 479 -16.87 16.31 -3.36
C PHE A 479 -17.06 17.34 -2.24
N ASP A 480 -17.98 17.08 -1.32
CA ASP A 480 -18.21 17.89 -0.13
C ASP A 480 -17.55 17.33 1.13
N LEU A 481 -17.08 16.08 1.10
CA LEU A 481 -16.39 15.44 2.21
C LEU A 481 -15.15 16.24 2.63
N SER A 482 -15.17 16.86 3.81
CA SER A 482 -13.97 17.55 4.31
C SER A 482 -12.91 16.56 4.79
N PHE A 483 -11.65 16.90 4.53
CA PHE A 483 -10.47 16.20 5.02
C PHE A 483 -9.88 16.79 6.31
N ASN A 484 -10.28 18.00 6.71
CA ASN A 484 -9.65 18.78 7.77
C ASN A 484 -10.12 18.27 9.15
N PRO A 485 -9.21 17.83 10.05
CA PRO A 485 -9.57 17.31 11.37
C PRO A 485 -10.31 18.31 12.26
N ASN A 486 -10.11 19.61 12.05
CA ASN A 486 -10.80 20.64 12.82
C ASN A 486 -12.27 20.81 12.42
N HIS A 487 -12.68 20.29 11.27
CA HIS A 487 -14.08 20.29 10.87
C HIS A 487 -14.83 19.15 11.58
N PRO A 488 -16.01 19.43 12.14
CA PRO A 488 -16.80 18.46 12.88
C PRO A 488 -17.29 17.32 11.96
N PRO A 489 -17.64 16.14 12.51
CA PRO A 489 -18.01 14.95 11.73
C PRO A 489 -19.03 15.21 10.61
N GLU A 490 -20.03 16.07 10.86
CA GLU A 490 -21.06 16.49 9.91
C GLU A 490 -20.46 17.12 8.64
N LEU A 491 -19.47 18.00 8.78
CA LEU A 491 -18.76 18.59 7.64
C LEU A 491 -17.78 17.62 6.99
N ARG A 492 -17.18 16.72 7.79
CA ARG A 492 -16.37 15.61 7.25
C ARG A 492 -17.21 14.68 6.38
N TRP A 493 -18.52 14.59 6.62
CA TRP A 493 -19.49 13.84 5.83
C TRP A 493 -20.30 14.68 4.83
N GLY A 494 -19.89 15.94 4.60
CA GLY A 494 -20.51 16.79 3.59
C GLY A 494 -21.98 17.08 3.85
N ALA A 495 -22.44 17.03 5.11
CA ALA A 495 -23.83 17.28 5.47
C ALA A 495 -24.32 18.60 4.86
N PRO A 496 -25.48 18.65 4.21
CA PRO A 496 -25.98 19.88 3.59
C PRO A 496 -26.17 21.02 4.58
N GLU A 497 -26.08 22.26 4.10
CA GLU A 497 -26.47 23.42 4.89
C GLU A 497 -27.94 23.30 5.32
N ASN A 498 -28.26 23.71 6.55
CA ASN A 498 -29.59 23.62 7.15
C ASN A 498 -30.13 22.19 7.37
N SER A 499 -29.32 21.15 7.19
CA SER A 499 -29.71 19.77 7.53
C SER A 499 -29.83 19.54 9.04
N TYR A 500 -30.62 18.54 9.42
CA TYR A 500 -30.68 18.06 10.82
C TYR A 500 -29.33 17.56 11.34
N GLU A 501 -28.48 17.07 10.44
CA GLU A 501 -27.09 16.68 10.74
C GLU A 501 -26.34 17.85 11.37
N ARG A 502 -26.39 19.05 10.76
CA ARG A 502 -25.71 20.25 11.27
C ARG A 502 -26.39 20.91 12.49
N ALA A 503 -27.50 20.38 12.99
CA ALA A 503 -28.21 20.97 14.12
C ALA A 503 -27.43 20.78 15.44
N GLY A 504 -26.94 21.89 15.99
CA GLY A 504 -26.09 21.90 17.19
C GLY A 504 -24.62 21.61 16.90
N MET A 505 -24.20 21.71 15.63
CA MET A 505 -22.82 21.48 15.21
C MET A 505 -21.84 22.37 15.97
N LYS A 506 -20.77 21.78 16.51
CA LYS A 506 -19.72 22.51 17.24
C LYS A 506 -18.88 23.33 16.27
N LEU A 507 -18.58 24.57 16.66
CA LEU A 507 -17.80 25.51 15.87
C LEU A 507 -16.40 25.71 16.47
N ILE A 508 -15.40 25.02 15.92
CA ILE A 508 -13.99 25.17 16.30
C ILE A 508 -13.25 25.92 15.18
N ASN A 509 -12.65 27.07 15.50
CA ASN A 509 -11.86 27.83 14.52
C ASN A 509 -10.61 27.06 14.10
N VAL A 510 -10.17 27.26 12.86
CA VAL A 510 -9.01 26.59 12.27
C VAL A 510 -7.79 27.50 12.42
N PRO A 511 -6.77 27.13 13.22
CA PRO A 511 -5.53 27.88 13.30
C PRO A 511 -4.72 27.72 12.02
N LEU A 512 -4.13 28.82 11.55
CA LEU A 512 -3.26 28.88 10.36
C LEU A 512 -1.79 29.03 10.77
N ASN A 513 -0.88 28.74 9.84
CA ASN A 513 0.56 28.82 10.07
C ASN A 513 1.07 30.22 10.45
N ASP A 514 0.37 31.28 10.06
CA ASP A 514 0.71 32.67 10.39
C ASP A 514 0.11 33.15 11.74
N GLY A 515 -0.46 32.23 12.52
CA GLY A 515 -1.06 32.50 13.82
C GLY A 515 -2.48 33.07 13.76
N ARG A 516 -3.04 33.33 12.57
CA ARG A 516 -4.45 33.69 12.43
C ARG A 516 -5.36 32.49 12.72
N ASN A 517 -6.58 32.79 13.14
CA ASN A 517 -7.64 31.80 13.30
C ASN A 517 -8.76 32.06 12.27
N LEU A 518 -9.05 31.06 11.46
CA LEU A 518 -10.11 31.13 10.47
C LEU A 518 -11.42 30.59 11.05
N ASN A 519 -12.53 31.29 10.80
CA ASN A 519 -13.85 30.77 11.15
C ASN A 519 -14.12 29.45 10.42
N LEU A 520 -14.68 28.46 11.11
CA LEU A 520 -14.92 27.11 10.60
C LEU A 520 -15.72 27.04 9.29
N LEU A 521 -16.79 27.81 9.14
CA LEU A 521 -17.57 27.79 7.90
C LEU A 521 -16.79 28.46 6.76
N LYS A 522 -15.98 29.47 7.10
CA LYS A 522 -15.10 30.12 6.13
C LYS A 522 -13.96 29.19 5.68
N SER A 523 -13.35 28.42 6.59
CA SER A 523 -12.33 27.41 6.23
C SER A 523 -12.92 26.32 5.34
N TYR A 524 -14.07 25.77 5.71
CA TYR A 524 -14.77 24.77 4.89
C TYR A 524 -15.03 25.25 3.45
N GLU A 525 -15.42 26.51 3.29
CA GLU A 525 -15.64 27.10 1.96
C GLU A 525 -14.33 27.35 1.19
N LEU A 526 -13.29 27.88 1.84
CA LEU A 526 -11.99 28.11 1.18
C LEU A 526 -11.32 26.80 0.75
N GLU A 527 -11.53 25.72 1.51
CA GLU A 527 -11.02 24.37 1.21
C GLU A 527 -11.81 23.63 0.12
N LYS A 528 -12.89 24.23 -0.44
CA LYS A 528 -13.74 23.56 -1.44
C LYS A 528 -12.98 23.07 -2.66
N GLY A 529 -12.13 23.90 -3.25
CA GLY A 529 -11.36 23.50 -4.43
C GLY A 529 -10.32 22.41 -4.13
N LEU A 530 -9.79 22.37 -2.90
CA LEU A 530 -8.87 21.32 -2.47
C LEU A 530 -9.56 19.94 -2.43
N ARG A 531 -10.87 19.89 -2.13
CA ARG A 531 -11.67 18.65 -2.20
C ARG A 531 -11.86 18.14 -3.63
N PHE A 532 -11.68 18.98 -4.65
CA PHE A 532 -11.82 18.60 -6.06
C PHE A 532 -10.52 18.07 -6.67
N VAL A 533 -9.42 18.09 -5.94
CA VAL A 533 -8.15 17.54 -6.41
C VAL A 533 -8.24 16.01 -6.51
N SER A 534 -7.73 15.44 -7.61
CA SER A 534 -7.70 13.99 -7.89
C SER A 534 -6.32 13.35 -7.70
N GLU A 535 -5.29 14.17 -7.45
CA GLU A 535 -3.89 13.73 -7.30
C GLU A 535 -3.23 14.51 -6.16
N ARG A 536 -2.41 13.85 -5.36
CA ARG A 536 -1.73 14.51 -4.23
C ARG A 536 -0.80 15.59 -4.78
N GLN A 537 -0.90 16.80 -4.24
CA GLN A 537 -0.08 17.94 -4.67
C GLN A 537 1.25 17.93 -3.93
N THR A 538 2.34 18.28 -4.63
CA THR A 538 3.68 18.41 -4.04
C THR A 538 4.04 19.85 -3.66
N GLY A 539 3.25 20.82 -4.13
CA GLY A 539 3.43 22.24 -3.83
C GLY A 539 2.79 22.65 -2.50
N SER A 540 3.00 23.92 -2.14
CA SER A 540 2.33 24.55 -1.00
C SER A 540 0.80 24.50 -1.14
N THR A 541 0.09 24.28 -0.04
CA THR A 541 -1.39 24.38 -0.03
C THR A 541 -1.83 25.84 0.05
N SER A 542 -2.56 26.29 -0.96
CA SER A 542 -3.16 27.64 -0.98
C SER A 542 -4.63 27.61 -0.55
N LEU A 543 -5.00 28.50 0.37
CA LEU A 543 -6.40 28.78 0.73
C LEU A 543 -7.06 29.85 -0.15
N ASN A 544 -6.36 30.37 -1.16
CA ASN A 544 -6.94 31.27 -2.15
C ASN A 544 -7.75 30.44 -3.17
N PRO A 545 -9.07 30.66 -3.31
CA PRO A 545 -9.90 29.85 -4.20
C PRO A 545 -9.49 29.94 -5.68
N LYS A 546 -8.78 31.01 -6.08
CA LYS A 546 -8.31 31.18 -7.46
C LYS A 546 -7.19 30.20 -7.84
N ASP A 547 -6.48 29.66 -6.85
CA ASP A 547 -5.37 28.73 -7.05
C ASP A 547 -5.86 27.27 -7.08
N ASN A 548 -7.16 27.06 -6.88
CA ASN A 548 -7.75 25.74 -6.69
C ASN A 548 -8.81 25.43 -7.77
N PRO A 549 -9.06 24.14 -8.07
CA PRO A 549 -10.12 23.75 -9.01
C PRO A 549 -11.49 24.28 -8.58
N VAL A 550 -12.27 24.74 -9.55
CA VAL A 550 -13.62 25.29 -9.32
C VAL A 550 -14.75 24.30 -9.60
N LYS A 551 -14.43 23.13 -10.14
CA LYS A 551 -15.36 22.05 -10.47
C LYS A 551 -14.79 20.70 -10.05
N PRO A 552 -15.65 19.71 -9.76
CA PRO A 552 -15.22 18.33 -9.56
C PRO A 552 -14.37 17.79 -10.72
N PRO A 553 -13.45 16.86 -10.43
CA PRO A 553 -12.53 16.29 -11.42
C PRO A 553 -13.20 15.29 -12.37
N PHE A 554 -14.38 14.78 -12.02
CA PHE A 554 -15.16 13.84 -12.84
C PHE A 554 -16.64 13.90 -12.45
N ASP A 555 -17.50 13.47 -13.37
CA ASP A 555 -18.93 13.31 -13.14
C ASP A 555 -19.25 12.02 -12.36
N LEU A 556 -20.43 11.98 -11.73
CA LEU A 556 -20.94 10.80 -11.04
C LEU A 556 -21.28 9.66 -12.02
N ILE A 557 -21.30 8.42 -11.51
CA ILE A 557 -21.56 7.19 -12.28
C ILE A 557 -22.82 7.33 -13.13
N GLU A 558 -23.93 7.81 -12.56
CA GLU A 558 -25.18 7.97 -13.30
C GLU A 558 -25.04 8.83 -14.56
N THR A 559 -24.49 10.05 -14.40
CA THR A 559 -24.25 10.98 -15.51
C THR A 559 -23.34 10.34 -16.57
N ARG A 560 -22.26 9.70 -16.12
CA ARG A 560 -21.28 9.06 -17.01
C ARG A 560 -21.87 7.93 -17.84
N LEU A 561 -22.60 7.01 -17.20
CA LEU A 561 -23.18 5.87 -17.91
C LEU A 561 -24.32 6.30 -18.84
N LYS A 562 -25.13 7.29 -18.45
CA LYS A 562 -26.20 7.85 -19.31
C LYS A 562 -25.65 8.52 -20.57
N ASN A 563 -24.47 9.12 -20.51
CA ASN A 563 -23.84 9.75 -21.69
C ASN A 563 -23.35 8.73 -22.75
N LEU A 564 -23.38 7.43 -22.46
CA LEU A 564 -22.95 6.40 -23.40
C LEU A 564 -24.06 5.89 -24.33
N VAL A 565 -25.30 6.33 -24.12
CA VAL A 565 -26.51 5.85 -24.81
C VAL A 565 -27.34 6.99 -25.38
#